data_AF-A0A381SU98-F1
#
_entry.id   AF-A0A381SU98-F1
#
_cell.length_a   1.000
_cell.length_b   1.000
_cell.length_c   1.000
_cell.angle_alpha   90.00
_cell.angle_beta   90.00
_cell.angle_gamma   90.00
#
_symmetry.space_group_name_H-M   'P 1'
#
loop_
_entity.id
_entity.type
_entity.pdbx_description
1 polymer ?
#
loop_
_entity_poly.entity_id
_entity_poly.type
_entity_poly.pdbx_seq_one_letter_code
_entity_poly.pdbx_strand_id
1 'polypeptide(L)' 'WDKEFLDRLVNEPDELATMPHIDYLREAGSEGVELVMWLIMRGALNRNVKELHRFYHVPASNTAVGHLILENTL' A
#
# COMPACT_ATOMS: atom_id res chain seq x y z
N TRP A 1 10.86 -1.25 2.29
CA TRP A 1 9.80 -1.57 1.33
C TRP A 1 8.40 -1.35 1.88
N ASP A 2 7.83 -2.22 2.73
CA ASP A 2 6.40 -2.12 3.09
C ASP A 2 5.97 -0.77 3.67
N LYS A 3 6.76 -0.17 4.57
CA LYS A 3 6.47 1.18 5.10
C LYS A 3 6.47 2.25 4.00
N GLU A 4 7.41 2.16 3.06
CA GLU A 4 7.50 3.05 1.90
C GLU A 4 6.34 2.81 0.93
N PHE A 5 5.95 1.56 0.69
CA PHE A 5 4.75 1.23 -0.08
C PHE A 5 3.52 1.89 0.54
N LEU A 6 3.33 1.79 1.87
CA LEU A 6 2.23 2.44 2.57
C LEU A 6 2.31 3.98 2.51
N ASP A 7 3.50 4.57 2.56
CA ASP A 7 3.69 6.02 2.43
C ASP A 7 3.33 6.51 1.01
N ARG A 8 3.82 5.81 -0.02
CA ARG A 8 3.53 6.12 -1.43
C ARG A 8 2.08 5.82 -1.80
N LEU A 9 1.46 4.80 -1.22
CA LEU A 9 0.05 4.51 -1.46
C LEU A 9 -0.84 5.67 -0.99
N VAL A 10 -0.47 6.33 0.10
CA VAL A 10 -1.21 7.49 0.62
C VAL A 10 -0.93 8.73 -0.21
N ASN A 11 0.34 9.03 -0.47
CA ASN A 11 0.78 10.34 -0.98
C ASN A 11 1.04 10.39 -2.49
N GLU A 12 1.43 9.28 -3.11
CA GLU A 12 1.92 9.18 -4.49
C GLU A 12 1.32 7.96 -5.24
N PRO A 13 -0.01 7.73 -5.19
CA PRO A 13 -0.61 6.49 -5.69
C PRO A 13 -0.49 6.33 -7.22
N ASP A 14 -0.52 7.43 -7.97
CA ASP A 14 -0.42 7.42 -9.43
C ASP A 14 0.97 6.93 -9.88
N GLU A 15 2.02 7.38 -9.19
CA GLU A 15 3.38 6.92 -9.48
C GLU A 15 3.57 5.46 -9.03
N LEU A 16 3.08 5.12 -7.84
CA LEU A 16 3.16 3.76 -7.31
C LEU A 16 2.45 2.76 -8.24
N ALA A 17 1.34 3.16 -8.88
CA ALA A 17 0.61 2.32 -9.83
C ALA A 17 1.39 1.99 -11.12
N THR A 18 2.47 2.73 -11.42
CA THR A 18 3.33 2.45 -12.59
C THR A 18 4.42 1.40 -12.30
N MET A 19 4.53 0.93 -11.05
CA MET A 19 5.57 0.01 -10.65
C MET A 19 5.46 -1.36 -11.37
N PRO A 20 6.55 -1.84 -12.00
CA PRO A 20 6.58 -3.15 -12.62
C PRO A 20 6.36 -4.29 -11.62
N HIS A 21 5.59 -5.33 -12.01
CA HIS A 21 5.36 -6.50 -11.15
C HIS A 21 6.65 -7.17 -10.66
N ILE A 22 7.72 -7.15 -11.45
CA ILE A 22 9.01 -7.74 -11.05
C ILE A 22 9.60 -7.07 -9.80
N ASP A 23 9.31 -5.80 -9.57
CA ASP A 23 9.82 -5.08 -8.40
C ASP A 23 9.05 -5.47 -7.13
N TYR A 24 7.73 -5.72 -7.22
CA TYR A 24 6.96 -6.31 -6.12
C TYR A 24 7.53 -7.68 -5.71
N LEU A 25 7.85 -8.54 -6.69
CA LEU A 25 8.41 -9.87 -6.41
C LEU A 25 9.77 -9.77 -5.71
N ARG A 26 10.61 -8.83 -6.12
CA ARG A 26 11.95 -8.62 -5.53
C ARG A 26 11.87 -8.09 -4.11
N GLU A 27 11.00 -7.12 -3.88
CA GLU A 27 11.01 -6.33 -2.64
C GLU A 27 10.00 -6.82 -1.59
N ALA A 28 8.88 -7.43 -2.00
CA ALA A 28 7.80 -7.92 -1.13
C ALA A 28 7.64 -9.45 -1.15
N GLY A 29 8.43 -10.16 -1.96
CA GLY A 29 8.31 -11.61 -2.15
C GLY A 29 7.17 -12.01 -3.12
N SER A 30 7.09 -13.31 -3.43
CA SER A 30 6.19 -13.81 -4.49
C SER A 30 4.71 -13.53 -4.22
N GLU A 31 4.26 -13.68 -2.97
CA GLU A 31 2.88 -13.44 -2.57
C GLU A 31 2.59 -11.95 -2.34
N GLY A 32 3.63 -11.14 -2.10
CA GLY A 32 3.51 -9.68 -1.94
C GLY A 32 3.03 -8.93 -3.19
N VAL A 33 2.94 -9.60 -4.35
CA VAL A 33 2.26 -9.06 -5.53
C VAL A 33 0.79 -8.71 -5.26
N GLU A 34 0.18 -9.31 -4.25
CA GLU A 34 -1.20 -9.03 -3.82
C GLU A 34 -1.44 -7.55 -3.42
N LEU A 35 -0.37 -6.81 -3.12
CA LEU A 35 -0.41 -5.36 -2.83
C LEU A 35 -1.03 -4.53 -3.97
N VAL A 36 -1.09 -5.03 -5.21
CA VAL A 36 -1.81 -4.35 -6.31
C VAL A 36 -3.30 -4.18 -6.02
N MET A 37 -3.91 -5.02 -5.18
CA MET A 37 -5.30 -4.83 -4.74
C MET A 37 -5.48 -3.54 -3.93
N TRP A 38 -4.45 -3.10 -3.20
CA TRP A 38 -4.50 -1.86 -2.43
C TRP A 38 -4.55 -0.63 -3.34
N LEU A 39 -3.95 -0.71 -4.54
CA LEU A 39 -4.08 0.34 -5.56
C LEU A 39 -5.51 0.43 -6.11
N ILE A 40 -6.24 -0.68 -6.22
CA ILE A 40 -7.66 -0.68 -6.60
C ILE A 40 -8.49 0.06 -5.54
N MET A 41 -8.28 -0.25 -4.26
CA MET A 41 -8.91 0.46 -3.15
C MET A 41 -8.57 1.96 -3.20
N ARG A 42 -7.27 2.27 -3.34
CA ARG A 42 -6.79 3.65 -3.36
C ARG A 42 -7.33 4.47 -4.53
N GLY A 43 -7.53 3.84 -5.69
CA GLY A 43 -8.12 4.47 -6.89
C GLY A 43 -9.61 4.80 -6.75
N ALA A 44 -10.31 4.23 -5.76
CA ALA A 44 -11.70 4.55 -5.47
C ALA A 44 -11.87 5.75 -4.51
N LEU A 45 -10.77 6.26 -3.93
CA LEU A 45 -10.76 7.40 -3.02
C LEU A 45 -10.45 8.72 -3.74
N ASN A 46 -10.62 9.85 -3.03
CA ASN A 46 -10.25 11.16 -3.54
C ASN A 46 -8.73 11.24 -3.84
N ARG A 47 -8.33 12.22 -4.65
CA ARG A 47 -6.91 12.46 -4.95
C ARG A 47 -6.11 12.67 -3.67
N ASN A 48 -6.64 13.47 -2.75
CA ASN A 48 -6.08 13.66 -1.41
C ASN A 48 -6.92 12.88 -0.40
N VAL A 49 -6.25 12.20 0.50
CA VAL A 49 -6.85 11.46 1.61
C VAL A 49 -6.14 11.83 2.89
N LYS A 50 -6.86 11.76 4.00
CA LYS A 50 -6.27 11.89 5.33
C LYS A 50 -6.05 10.50 5.90
N GLU A 51 -4.81 10.21 6.29
CA GLU A 51 -4.51 9.01 7.06
C GLU A 51 -4.97 9.21 8.51
N LEU A 52 -6.00 8.45 8.90
CA LEU A 52 -6.52 8.49 10.28
C LEU A 52 -5.80 7.49 11.18
N HIS A 53 -5.32 6.39 10.61
CA HIS A 53 -4.66 5.34 11.35
C HIS A 53 -3.69 4.56 10.47
N ARG A 54 -2.58 4.14 11.09
CA ARG A 54 -1.63 3.21 10.52
C ARG A 54 -1.15 2.23 11.57
N PHE A 55 -1.13 0.96 11.20
CA PHE A 55 -0.55 -0.12 11.95
C PHE A 55 0.32 -0.97 11.03
N TYR A 56 1.48 -1.39 11.53
CA TYR A 56 2.40 -2.26 10.83
C TYR A 56 3.10 -3.19 11.84
N HIS A 57 3.04 -4.50 11.60
CA HIS A 57 3.61 -5.49 12.49
C HIS A 57 4.19 -6.68 11.74
N VAL A 58 5.32 -7.18 12.25
CA VAL A 58 5.98 -8.41 11.80
C VAL A 58 6.47 -9.16 13.04
N PRO A 59 6.30 -10.48 13.14
CA PRO A 59 5.66 -11.36 12.16
C PRO A 59 4.14 -11.51 12.39
N ALA A 60 3.42 -11.83 11.32
CA ALA A 60 2.11 -12.47 11.42
C ALA A 60 2.13 -13.72 10.54
N SER A 61 2.38 -14.89 11.14
CA SER A 61 2.76 -16.09 10.39
C SER A 61 3.97 -15.78 9.48
N ASN A 62 3.84 -15.95 8.16
CA ASN A 62 4.87 -15.68 7.17
C ASN A 62 4.77 -14.31 6.51
N THR A 63 3.84 -13.45 6.94
CA THR A 63 3.59 -12.14 6.29
C THR A 63 3.83 -10.96 7.23
N ALA A 64 3.95 -9.77 6.64
CA ALA A 64 3.82 -8.52 7.35
C ALA A 64 2.36 -8.08 7.37
N VAL A 65 1.84 -7.71 8.54
CA VAL A 65 0.48 -7.14 8.65
C VAL A 65 0.58 -5.63 8.55
N GLY A 66 -0.01 -5.07 7.49
CA GLY A 66 -0.27 -3.64 7.34
C GLY A 66 -1.77 -3.34 7.46
N HIS A 67 -2.12 -2.22 8.09
CA HIS A 67 -3.50 -1.73 8.17
C HIS A 67 -3.51 -0.20 8.13
N LEU A 68 -4.31 0.35 7.21
CA LEU A 68 -4.54 1.79 7.06
C LEU A 68 -6.03 2.10 7.19
N ILE A 69 -6.34 3.25 7.78
CA ILE A 69 -7.67 3.88 7.69
C ILE A 69 -7.49 5.23 6.99
N LEU A 70 -8.13 5.38 5.83
CA LEU A 70 -8.06 6.56 4.99
C LEU A 70 -9.43 7.22 4.91
N GLU A 71 -9.46 8.54 5.08
CA GLU A 71 -10.65 9.38 4.97
C GLU A 71 -10.53 10.28 3.75
N ASN A 72 -11.60 10.36 2.95
CA ASN A 72 -11.69 11.34 1.86
C ASN A 72 -11.76 12.74 2.46
N THR A 73 -10.81 13.59 2.09
CA THR A 73 -10.91 15.02 2.39
C THR A 73 -11.84 15.69 1.39
N LEU A 74 -12.64 16.65 1.87
CA LEU A 74 -13.47 17.52 1.04
C LEU A 74 -12.64 18.38 0.08
#